data_AF-A0A845FCT7-F1
#
_entry.id   AF-A0A845FCT7-F1
#
_cell.length_a   1.000
_cell.length_b   1.000
_cell.length_c   1.000
_cell.angle_alpha   90.00
_cell.angle_beta   90.00
_cell.angle_gamma   90.00
#
_symmetry.space_group_name_H-M   'P 1'
#
loop_
_entity.id
_entity.type
_entity.pdbx_description
1 polymer ?
#
loop_
_entity_poly.entity_id
_entity_poly.type
_entity_poly.pdbx_seq_one_letter_code
_entity_poly.pdbx_strand_id
1 'polypeptide(L)'
;MNMKSEKGMTLVELLAVVSLSMIVMVAAYHAFYFVTGAVETSSAKTEIRKEANILLLSLEENLMNVDEVEPTNNLTGTFQAFTATSTHLGDMDEDSTFTYIDETTDVSIQNGHLLIDGIQQNSEDMDLSNTTFELDGSKLTVLLEISKENTDETYSLVKIFRLGTE
;
A
#
# COMPACT_ATOMS: atom_id res chain seq x y z
N MET A 1 -65.28 -44.21 0.34
CA MET A 1 -64.39 -43.32 1.10
C MET A 1 -62.97 -43.83 0.87
N ASN A 2 -62.21 -43.20 -0.04
CA ASN A 2 -60.86 -43.66 -0.40
C ASN A 2 -59.88 -43.21 0.68
N MET A 3 -59.53 -44.11 1.60
CA MET A 3 -58.41 -43.89 2.52
C MET A 3 -57.12 -44.04 1.71
N LYS A 4 -56.49 -42.90 1.38
CA LYS A 4 -55.12 -42.87 0.85
C LYS A 4 -54.21 -43.44 1.94
N SER A 5 -53.51 -44.52 1.61
CA SER A 5 -52.44 -45.07 2.43
C SER A 5 -51.32 -44.05 2.54
N GLU A 6 -51.11 -43.49 3.73
CA GLU A 6 -49.91 -42.73 4.05
C GLU A 6 -48.75 -43.71 4.18
N LYS A 7 -47.99 -43.90 3.09
CA LYS A 7 -46.75 -44.68 3.10
C LYS A 7 -45.76 -43.96 4.03
N GLY A 8 -45.59 -44.48 5.24
CA GLY A 8 -44.57 -44.03 6.18
C GLY A 8 -43.18 -44.17 5.56
N MET A 9 -42.37 -43.12 5.68
CA MET A 9 -40.98 -43.08 5.21
C MET A 9 -40.16 -44.13 5.95
N THR A 10 -39.37 -44.93 5.23
CA THR A 10 -38.52 -45.93 5.86
C THR A 10 -37.28 -45.27 6.48
N LEU A 11 -36.74 -45.84 7.57
CA LEU A 11 -35.60 -45.28 8.30
C LEU A 11 -34.33 -45.12 7.42
N VAL A 12 -34.20 -45.98 6.40
CA VAL A 12 -33.11 -45.93 5.42
C VAL A 12 -33.26 -44.75 4.46
N GLU A 13 -34.48 -44.46 4.00
CA GLU A 13 -34.75 -43.29 3.15
C GLU A 13 -34.48 -42.00 3.92
N LEU A 14 -34.83 -41.93 5.20
CA LEU A 14 -34.53 -40.78 6.05
C LEU A 14 -33.02 -40.57 6.21
N LEU A 15 -32.26 -41.64 6.49
CA LEU A 15 -30.79 -41.58 6.57
C LEU A 15 -30.16 -41.13 5.25
N ALA A 16 -30.63 -41.67 4.11
CA ALA A 16 -30.13 -41.28 2.81
C ALA A 16 -30.36 -39.79 2.52
N VAL A 17 -31.56 -39.27 2.85
CA VAL A 17 -31.88 -37.84 2.70
C VAL A 17 -31.03 -36.96 3.63
N VAL A 18 -30.81 -37.39 4.87
CA VAL A 18 -29.97 -36.65 5.84
C VAL A 18 -28.52 -36.62 5.38
N SER A 19 -27.95 -37.75 4.96
CA SER A 19 -26.58 -37.83 4.45
C SER A 19 -26.40 -36.97 3.19
N LEU A 20 -27.36 -37.01 2.25
CA LEU A 20 -27.32 -36.17 1.06
C LEU A 20 -27.40 -34.68 1.44
N SER A 21 -28.26 -34.32 2.40
CA SER A 21 -28.40 -32.95 2.89
C SER A 21 -27.12 -32.44 3.55
N MET A 22 -26.42 -33.27 4.33
CA MET A 22 -25.14 -32.91 4.93
C MET A 22 -24.05 -32.67 3.87
N ILE A 23 -23.97 -33.51 2.84
CA ILE A 23 -23.01 -33.31 1.74
C ILE A 23 -23.27 -31.98 1.03
N VAL A 24 -24.53 -31.68 0.72
CA VAL A 24 -24.92 -30.41 0.09
C VAL A 24 -24.58 -29.22 1.01
N MET A 25 -24.82 -29.34 2.31
CA MET A 25 -24.52 -28.28 3.28
C MET A 25 -23.01 -28.02 3.39
N VAL A 26 -22.19 -29.07 3.45
CA VAL A 26 -20.72 -28.95 3.47
C VAL A 26 -20.21 -28.32 2.18
N ALA A 27 -20.73 -28.74 1.02
CA ALA A 27 -20.37 -28.14 -0.26
C ALA A 27 -20.75 -26.65 -0.34
N ALA A 28 -21.95 -26.29 0.15
CA ALA A 28 -22.39 -24.90 0.21
C ALA A 28 -21.52 -24.06 1.16
N TYR A 29 -21.14 -24.60 2.32
CA TYR A 29 -20.25 -23.93 3.26
C TYR A 29 -18.87 -23.67 2.65
N HIS A 30 -18.29 -24.67 1.98
CA HIS A 30 -17.00 -24.51 1.30
C HIS A 30 -17.07 -23.46 0.18
N ALA A 31 -18.14 -23.49 -0.63
CA ALA A 31 -18.33 -22.49 -1.68
C ALA A 31 -18.46 -21.08 -1.09
N PHE A 32 -19.22 -20.92 0.00
CA PHE A 32 -19.37 -19.65 0.68
C PHE A 32 -18.04 -19.15 1.23
N TYR A 33 -17.30 -19.99 1.97
CA TYR A 33 -15.99 -19.66 2.53
C TYR A 33 -14.98 -19.23 1.45
N PHE A 34 -14.97 -19.95 0.32
CA PHE A 34 -14.12 -19.58 -0.82
C PHE A 34 -14.49 -18.22 -1.41
N VAL A 35 -15.79 -17.95 -1.58
CA VAL A 35 -16.27 -16.67 -2.12
C VAL A 35 -15.95 -15.52 -1.16
N THR A 36 -16.17 -15.68 0.14
CA THR A 36 -15.86 -14.63 1.13
C THR A 36 -14.37 -14.36 1.17
N GLY A 37 -13.52 -15.39 1.21
CA GLY A 37 -12.06 -15.22 1.17
C GLY A 37 -11.60 -14.52 -0.12
N ALA A 38 -12.18 -14.87 -1.27
CA ALA A 38 -11.86 -14.20 -2.53
C ALA A 38 -12.25 -12.71 -2.53
N VAL A 39 -13.38 -12.35 -1.92
CA VAL A 39 -13.82 -10.95 -1.79
C VAL A 39 -12.93 -10.17 -0.84
N GLU A 40 -12.53 -10.75 0.30
CA GLU A 40 -11.60 -10.13 1.26
C GLU A 40 -10.24 -9.87 0.60
N THR A 41 -9.65 -10.86 -0.05
CA THR A 41 -8.41 -10.71 -0.82
C THR A 41 -8.52 -9.63 -1.90
N SER A 42 -9.62 -9.61 -2.65
CA SER A 42 -9.83 -8.59 -3.69
C SER A 42 -9.94 -7.18 -3.10
N SER A 43 -10.55 -7.05 -1.93
CA SER A 43 -10.71 -5.78 -1.23
C SER A 43 -9.36 -5.30 -0.69
N ALA A 44 -8.61 -6.16 0.00
CA ALA A 44 -7.27 -5.85 0.51
C ALA A 44 -6.32 -5.41 -0.62
N LYS A 45 -6.29 -6.14 -1.75
CA LYS A 45 -5.51 -5.74 -2.94
C LYS A 45 -5.89 -4.35 -3.46
N THR A 46 -7.17 -4.03 -3.43
CA THR A 46 -7.67 -2.73 -3.90
C THR A 46 -7.26 -1.60 -2.95
N GLU A 47 -7.35 -1.84 -1.65
CA GLU A 47 -6.94 -0.88 -0.62
C GLU A 47 -5.44 -0.60 -0.69
N ILE A 48 -4.60 -1.64 -0.73
CA ILE A 48 -3.14 -1.48 -0.82
C ILE A 48 -2.76 -0.67 -2.07
N ARG A 49 -3.40 -0.94 -3.22
CA ARG A 49 -3.14 -0.17 -4.45
C ARG A 49 -3.57 1.30 -4.34
N LYS A 50 -4.68 1.58 -3.66
CA LYS A 50 -5.10 2.97 -3.42
C LYS A 50 -4.09 3.67 -2.53
N GLU A 51 -3.67 3.02 -1.46
CA GLU A 51 -2.66 3.54 -0.54
C GLU A 51 -1.35 3.83 -1.27
N ALA A 52 -0.86 2.87 -2.06
CA ALA A 52 0.35 3.07 -2.86
C ALA A 52 0.28 4.28 -3.79
N ASN A 53 -0.89 4.52 -4.41
CA ASN A 53 -1.07 5.70 -5.25
C ASN A 53 -1.12 6.99 -4.42
N ILE A 54 -1.75 6.99 -3.24
CA ILE A 54 -1.80 8.16 -2.36
C ILE A 54 -0.40 8.51 -1.86
N LEU A 55 0.37 7.51 -1.40
CA LEU A 55 1.74 7.71 -0.96
C LEU A 55 2.64 8.19 -2.09
N LEU A 56 2.46 7.65 -3.30
CA LEU A 56 3.19 8.11 -4.47
C LEU A 56 2.87 9.57 -4.80
N LEU A 57 1.59 9.97 -4.75
CA LEU A 57 1.17 11.36 -4.98
C LEU A 57 1.74 12.29 -3.90
N SER A 58 1.73 11.85 -2.64
CA SER A 58 2.34 12.60 -1.53
C SER A 58 3.84 12.77 -1.75
N LEU A 59 4.55 11.72 -2.17
CA LEU A 59 5.96 11.82 -2.52
C LEU A 59 6.17 12.72 -3.74
N GLU A 60 5.31 12.66 -4.75
CA GLU A 60 5.37 13.56 -5.91
C GLU A 60 5.21 15.02 -5.54
N GLU A 61 4.28 15.35 -4.64
CA GLU A 61 4.07 16.72 -4.17
C GLU A 61 5.29 17.25 -3.40
N ASN A 62 5.84 16.44 -2.48
CA ASN A 62 6.98 16.85 -1.65
C ASN A 62 8.32 16.79 -2.39
N LEU A 63 8.41 16.03 -3.48
CA LEU A 63 9.61 15.94 -4.32
C LEU A 63 9.48 16.79 -5.59
N MET A 64 8.42 17.57 -5.72
CA MET A 64 8.24 18.48 -6.85
C MET A 64 9.22 19.64 -6.73
N ASN A 65 10.05 19.85 -7.74
CA ASN A 65 11.08 20.90 -7.78
C ASN A 65 12.18 20.75 -6.70
N VAL A 66 12.43 19.52 -6.25
CA VAL A 66 13.61 19.24 -5.44
C VAL A 66 14.84 19.29 -6.35
N ASP A 67 15.82 20.10 -5.93
CA ASP A 67 17.09 20.28 -6.63
C ASP A 67 18.08 19.20 -6.20
N GLU A 68 18.13 18.91 -4.90
CA GLU A 68 19.10 18.00 -4.31
C GLU A 68 18.47 17.07 -3.28
N VAL A 69 19.02 15.85 -3.20
CA VAL A 69 18.64 14.85 -2.21
C VAL A 69 19.90 14.32 -1.54
N GLU A 70 19.96 14.44 -0.22
CA GLU A 70 21.06 13.96 0.60
C GLU A 70 20.62 12.76 1.46
N PRO A 71 21.15 11.54 1.20
CA PRO A 71 20.88 10.38 2.04
C PRO A 71 21.43 10.58 3.45
N THR A 72 20.63 10.35 4.48
CA THR A 72 21.03 10.64 5.88
C THR A 72 22.17 9.73 6.38
N ASN A 73 22.28 8.49 5.88
CA ASN A 73 23.14 7.47 6.49
C ASN A 73 23.90 6.54 5.53
N ASN A 74 23.85 6.73 4.20
CA ASN A 74 24.50 5.77 3.29
C ASN A 74 25.13 6.45 2.07
N LEU A 75 26.45 6.28 1.90
CA LEU A 75 27.23 6.88 0.81
C LEU A 75 27.21 6.05 -0.49
N THR A 76 26.70 4.81 -0.46
CA THR A 76 26.56 3.96 -1.66
C THR A 76 25.45 2.92 -1.48
N GLY A 77 24.45 2.92 -2.38
CA GLY A 77 23.40 1.89 -2.47
C GLY A 77 22.01 2.42 -2.09
N THR A 78 21.16 1.52 -1.56
CA THR A 78 19.82 1.89 -1.10
C THR A 78 19.84 2.50 0.30
N PHE A 79 18.88 3.39 0.55
CA PHE A 79 18.66 4.03 1.85
C PHE A 79 17.16 4.10 2.16
N GLN A 80 16.85 4.40 3.42
CA GLN A 80 15.48 4.51 3.93
C GLN A 80 15.18 5.90 4.50
N ALA A 81 16.17 6.79 4.54
CA ALA A 81 16.01 8.16 4.99
C ALA A 81 16.89 9.11 4.17
N PHE A 82 16.34 10.26 3.82
CA PHE A 82 17.02 11.33 3.11
C PHE A 82 16.39 12.68 3.42
N THR A 83 17.15 13.74 3.19
CA THR A 83 16.66 15.12 3.21
C THR A 83 16.65 15.61 1.77
N ALA A 84 15.52 16.14 1.33
CA ALA A 84 15.35 16.81 0.05
C ALA A 84 15.47 18.32 0.26
N THR A 85 16.16 19.00 -0.65
CA THR A 85 16.30 20.46 -0.64
C THR A 85 15.72 21.05 -1.92
N SER A 86 14.86 22.04 -1.77
CA SER A 86 14.33 22.84 -2.88
C SER A 86 14.72 24.30 -2.68
N THR A 87 15.23 24.92 -3.72
CA THR A 87 15.64 26.33 -3.73
C THR A 87 14.60 27.12 -4.51
N HIS A 88 13.92 28.05 -3.85
CA HIS A 88 12.97 28.93 -4.53
C HIS A 88 13.40 30.39 -4.47
N LEU A 89 12.92 31.19 -5.43
CA LEU A 89 13.13 32.63 -5.42
C LEU A 89 12.41 33.22 -4.21
N GLY A 90 13.15 33.94 -3.38
CA GLY A 90 12.62 34.74 -2.28
C GLY A 90 12.22 36.13 -2.76
N ASP A 91 12.52 37.15 -1.95
CA ASP A 91 12.27 38.54 -2.30
C ASP A 91 13.38 39.14 -3.17
N MET A 92 12.99 40.18 -3.92
CA MET A 92 13.93 41.06 -4.61
C MET A 92 14.27 42.22 -3.67
N ASP A 93 15.53 42.34 -3.30
CA ASP A 93 16.02 43.44 -2.46
C ASP A 93 15.88 44.79 -3.19
N GLU A 94 15.92 45.91 -2.45
CA GLU A 94 15.84 47.28 -3.00
C GLU A 94 16.93 47.55 -4.06
N ASP A 95 18.05 46.80 -4.00
CA ASP A 95 19.16 46.84 -4.95
C ASP A 95 18.98 45.95 -6.19
N SER A 96 17.78 45.40 -6.41
CA SER A 96 17.46 44.49 -7.54
C SER A 96 18.23 43.16 -7.53
N THR A 97 18.73 42.74 -6.37
CA THR A 97 19.33 41.42 -6.16
C THR A 97 18.26 40.42 -5.73
N PHE A 98 18.21 39.27 -6.39
CA PHE A 98 17.33 38.18 -6.01
C PHE A 98 17.91 37.41 -4.81
N THR A 99 17.08 37.19 -3.80
CA THR A 99 17.40 36.25 -2.72
C THR A 99 16.83 34.88 -3.05
N TYR A 100 17.52 33.83 -2.62
CA TYR A 100 17.05 32.44 -2.74
C TYR A 100 16.83 31.89 -1.33
N ILE A 101 15.78 31.09 -1.17
CA ILE A 101 15.42 30.46 0.08
C ILE A 101 15.48 28.95 -0.14
N ASP A 102 16.21 28.27 0.73
CA ASP A 102 16.30 26.82 0.74
C ASP A 102 15.24 26.28 1.69
N GLU A 103 14.39 25.39 1.18
CA GLU A 103 13.40 24.65 1.94
C GLU A 103 13.81 23.17 1.95
N THR A 104 13.78 22.56 3.14
CA THR A 104 14.19 21.17 3.33
C THR A 104 13.02 20.31 3.76
N THR A 105 12.89 19.13 3.17
CA THR A 105 11.90 18.12 3.52
C THR A 105 12.60 16.83 3.93
N ASP A 106 12.31 16.35 5.14
CA ASP A 106 12.87 15.11 5.65
C ASP A 106 11.95 13.93 5.32
N VAL A 107 12.46 12.95 4.58
CA VAL A 107 11.73 11.73 4.23
C VAL A 107 12.41 10.54 4.88
N SER A 108 11.65 9.73 5.61
CA SER A 108 12.19 8.53 6.26
C SER A 108 11.19 7.39 6.38
N ILE A 109 11.69 6.15 6.34
CA ILE A 109 10.96 4.95 6.75
C ILE A 109 11.35 4.63 8.19
N GLN A 110 10.38 4.67 9.11
CA GLN A 110 10.61 4.32 10.52
C GLN A 110 9.49 3.42 11.03
N ASN A 111 9.84 2.29 11.65
CA ASN A 111 8.89 1.32 12.20
C ASN A 111 7.81 0.89 11.20
N GLY A 112 8.14 0.75 9.92
CA GLY A 112 7.16 0.37 8.89
C GLY A 112 6.30 1.50 8.36
N HIS A 113 6.56 2.74 8.75
CA HIS A 113 5.81 3.90 8.27
C HIS A 113 6.68 4.82 7.42
N LEU A 114 6.09 5.43 6.40
CA LEU A 114 6.66 6.55 5.67
C LEU A 114 6.35 7.84 6.41
N LEU A 115 7.39 8.55 6.83
CA LEU A 115 7.31 9.85 7.48
C LEU A 115 7.87 10.90 6.52
N ILE A 116 7.11 11.97 6.32
CA ILE A 116 7.53 13.19 5.65
C ILE A 116 7.43 14.31 6.67
N ASP A 117 8.55 14.98 6.96
CA ASP A 117 8.68 15.99 8.03
C ASP A 117 8.18 15.49 9.39
N GLY A 118 8.42 14.21 9.67
CA GLY A 118 7.97 13.53 10.89
C GLY A 118 6.48 13.18 10.93
N ILE A 119 5.71 13.48 9.88
CA ILE A 119 4.29 13.13 9.76
C ILE A 119 4.15 11.80 9.02
N GLN A 120 3.51 10.83 9.69
CA GLN A 120 3.17 9.54 9.10
C GLN A 120 2.17 9.72 7.94
N GLN A 121 2.52 9.17 6.77
CA GLN A 121 1.73 9.28 5.55
C GLN A 121 0.84 8.05 5.29
N ASN A 122 1.26 6.87 5.72
CA ASN A 122 0.50 5.62 5.51
C ASN A 122 -0.44 5.30 6.67
N SER A 123 -1.47 4.52 6.37
CA SER A 123 -2.39 3.95 7.36
C SER A 123 -1.67 3.03 8.36
N GLU A 124 -2.20 2.93 9.58
CA GLU A 124 -1.62 2.14 10.67
C GLU A 124 -1.60 0.63 10.37
N ASP A 125 -2.51 0.13 9.55
CA ASP A 125 -2.61 -1.29 9.17
C ASP A 125 -1.73 -1.66 7.96
N MET A 126 -0.79 -0.79 7.58
CA MET A 126 0.09 -0.96 6.42
C MET A 126 1.56 -0.83 6.84
N ASP A 127 2.38 -1.78 6.39
CA ASP A 127 3.82 -1.81 6.66
C ASP A 127 4.64 -1.56 5.37
N LEU A 128 5.53 -0.58 5.46
CA LEU A 128 6.45 -0.11 4.43
C LEU A 128 7.92 -0.42 4.74
N SER A 129 8.21 -1.32 5.68
CA SER A 129 9.59 -1.61 6.13
C SER A 129 10.56 -2.02 5.01
N ASN A 130 10.05 -2.54 3.89
CA ASN A 130 10.83 -2.93 2.72
C ASN A 130 10.96 -1.82 1.66
N THR A 131 10.33 -0.67 1.87
CA THR A 131 10.48 0.49 0.99
C THR A 131 11.91 1.00 1.06
N THR A 132 12.49 1.28 -0.11
CA THR A 132 13.86 1.78 -0.23
C THR A 132 13.97 2.85 -1.31
N PHE A 133 14.99 3.68 -1.15
CA PHE A 133 15.34 4.76 -2.04
C PHE A 133 16.75 4.54 -2.59
N GLU A 134 16.99 4.89 -3.84
CA GLU A 134 18.29 4.80 -4.49
C GLU A 134 18.55 6.09 -5.28
N LEU A 135 19.71 6.70 -5.08
CA LEU A 135 20.12 7.92 -5.77
C LEU A 135 21.22 7.58 -6.78
N ASP A 136 20.96 7.82 -8.06
CA ASP A 136 21.92 7.68 -9.16
C ASP A 136 22.01 8.99 -9.94
N GLY A 137 23.01 9.81 -9.60
CA GLY A 137 23.15 11.16 -10.12
C GLY A 137 21.93 12.03 -9.77
N SER A 138 21.24 12.57 -10.79
CA SER A 138 20.02 13.36 -10.63
C SER A 138 18.73 12.53 -10.66
N LYS A 139 18.81 11.22 -10.42
CA LYS A 139 17.64 10.33 -10.40
C LYS A 139 17.48 9.69 -9.03
N LEU A 140 16.35 9.97 -8.40
CA LEU A 140 15.91 9.27 -7.20
C LEU A 140 14.94 8.17 -7.61
N THR A 141 15.34 6.91 -7.43
CA THR A 141 14.49 5.74 -7.60
C THR A 141 13.86 5.39 -6.27
N VAL A 142 12.55 5.33 -6.23
CA VAL A 142 11.76 4.90 -5.08
C VAL A 142 11.20 3.52 -5.38
N LEU A 143 11.64 2.53 -4.61
CA LEU A 143 11.02 1.22 -4.54
C LEU A 143 10.05 1.22 -3.36
N LEU A 144 8.77 1.49 -3.64
CA LEU A 144 7.70 1.49 -2.67
C LEU A 144 7.18 0.06 -2.53
N GLU A 145 7.27 -0.52 -1.34
CA GLU A 145 6.69 -1.82 -1.02
C GLU A 145 5.76 -1.68 0.18
N ILE A 146 4.49 -2.04 -0.01
CA ILE A 146 3.45 -1.97 1.00
C ILE A 146 2.90 -3.36 1.24
N SER A 147 2.84 -3.75 2.51
CA SER A 147 2.16 -4.96 2.95
C SER A 147 1.04 -4.58 3.91
N LYS A 148 -0.09 -5.30 3.86
CA LYS A 148 -1.20 -5.08 4.78
C LYS A 148 -1.11 -6.04 5.96
N GLU A 149 -1.19 -5.50 7.18
CA GLU A 149 -1.16 -6.31 8.39
C GLU A 149 -2.26 -7.38 8.39
N ASN A 150 -1.96 -8.56 8.92
CA ASN A 150 -2.86 -9.71 8.99
C ASN A 150 -3.29 -10.27 7.62
N THR A 151 -2.59 -9.91 6.53
CA THR A 151 -2.76 -10.50 5.20
C THR A 151 -1.39 -10.83 4.60
N ASP A 152 -1.34 -11.80 3.69
CA ASP A 152 -0.13 -12.08 2.89
C ASP A 152 -0.05 -11.21 1.62
N GLU A 153 -0.87 -10.14 1.55
CA GLU A 153 -0.97 -9.30 0.36
C GLU A 153 0.07 -8.19 0.40
N THR A 154 0.90 -8.17 -0.64
CA THR A 154 1.93 -7.16 -0.85
C THR A 154 1.76 -6.49 -2.21
N TYR A 155 2.18 -5.24 -2.29
CA TYR A 155 2.22 -4.49 -3.53
C TYR A 155 3.49 -3.67 -3.60
N SER A 156 4.24 -3.87 -4.68
CA SER A 156 5.47 -3.15 -4.93
C SER A 156 5.32 -2.28 -6.18
N LEU A 157 5.81 -1.06 -6.12
CA LEU A 157 5.84 -0.10 -7.21
C LEU A 157 7.22 0.55 -7.28
N VAL A 158 7.71 0.80 -8.49
CA VAL A 158 8.94 1.55 -8.72
C VAL A 158 8.60 2.87 -9.39
N LYS A 159 9.05 3.97 -8.81
CA LYS A 159 8.97 5.31 -9.40
C LYS A 159 10.37 5.91 -9.50
N ILE A 160 10.64 6.61 -10.59
CA ILE A 160 11.87 7.38 -10.76
C ILE A 160 11.49 8.86 -10.80
N PHE A 161 12.07 9.62 -9.88
CA PHE A 161 12.03 11.07 -9.84
C PHE A 161 13.31 11.61 -10.49
N ARG A 162 13.16 12.64 -11.33
CA ARG A 162 14.30 13.37 -11.88
C ARG A 162 14.41 14.66 -11.09
N LEU A 163 15.54 14.82 -10.42
CA LEU A 163 15.88 16.03 -9.67
C LEU A 163 16.21 17.15 -10.66
N GLY A 164 15.87 18.37 -10.28
CA GLY A 164 16.07 19.55 -11.11
C GLY A 164 17.55 19.90 -11.24
N THR A 165 18.10 19.73 -12.45
CA THR A 165 19.24 20.53 -12.94
C THR A 165 19.12 20.59 -14.46
N GLU A 166 18.42 21.61 -14.95
CA GLU A 166 18.67 22.20 -16.28
C GLU A 166 19.06 23.67 -16.12
#